data_AF-A0A8J4PSM5-F1
#
_entry.id   AF-A0A8J4PSM5-F1
#
_cell.length_a   1.000
_cell.length_b   1.000
_cell.length_c   1.000
_cell.angle_alpha   90.00
_cell.angle_beta   90.00
_cell.angle_gamma   90.00
#
_symmetry.space_group_name_H-M   'P 1'
#
loop_
_entity.id
_entity.type
_entity.pdbx_description
1 polymer ?
#
loop_
_entity_poly.entity_id
_entity_poly.type
_entity_poly.pdbx_seq_one_letter_code
_entity_poly.pdbx_strand_id
1 'polypeptide(L)'
;MKRKVLLMGRSESGKTSMRSIIFANYIARDTMRLGVTIDVEHSHVRFLGNLVLNLWDCGGQEGFLESYLTTQRDHIFRNVEVLIYVFDIESREHQKDMKNYKSCIEAISQNSKDAKVFCLVHKMDLVPEDQRDSLFKQKELEIKQNSLPLKPTCFRTSIWDETLYKAWSSIVYSLIPNVRVLEHNLDKFCKICEADEVVLFEKATFLVISHSARKQHKDVHRFEKISTIIKQFFLSCSKSQANFQAMEVRNSNFAAFIDAFTSNTYIMVIMSDPTIESSATLLNIQVAKSHFEKFIQQ
;
A
#
# COMPACT_ATOMS: atom_id res chain seq x y z
N MET A 1 9.88 -2.24 15.45
CA MET A 1 10.11 -0.78 15.30
C MET A 1 8.78 -0.09 15.03
N LYS A 2 8.47 1.02 15.73
CA LYS A 2 7.23 1.77 15.52
C LYS A 2 7.47 2.89 14.51
N ARG A 3 6.68 2.98 13.44
CA ARG A 3 6.73 4.06 12.44
C ARG A 3 5.44 4.85 12.49
N LYS A 4 5.52 6.16 12.71
CA LYS A 4 4.34 7.04 12.72
C LYS A 4 3.98 7.43 11.29
N VAL A 5 2.75 7.14 10.90
CA VAL A 5 2.20 7.45 9.58
C VAL A 5 1.01 8.37 9.78
N LEU A 6 1.11 9.62 9.31
CA LEU A 6 0.00 10.57 9.33
C LEU A 6 -0.84 10.40 8.07
N LEU A 7 -2.15 10.28 8.24
CA LEU A 7 -3.13 10.27 7.17
C LEU A 7 -4.00 11.52 7.29
N MET A 8 -3.77 12.50 6.43
CA MET A 8 -4.39 13.84 6.49
C MET A 8 -5.06 14.20 5.16
N GLY A 9 -5.94 15.20 5.19
CA GLY A 9 -6.74 15.66 4.05
C GLY A 9 -8.12 16.10 4.51
N ARG A 10 -8.82 16.87 3.68
CA ARG A 10 -10.15 17.42 4.01
C ARG A 10 -11.14 16.32 4.39
N SER A 11 -12.18 16.67 5.13
CA SER A 11 -13.30 15.77 5.42
C SER A 11 -13.81 15.12 4.14
N GLU A 12 -14.27 13.87 4.22
CA GLU A 12 -14.86 13.11 3.11
C GLU A 12 -13.93 12.80 1.92
N SER A 13 -12.64 13.13 1.98
CA SER A 13 -11.63 12.78 0.97
C SER A 13 -11.34 11.28 0.84
N GLY A 14 -11.92 10.41 1.68
CA GLY A 14 -11.77 8.96 1.60
C GLY A 14 -10.66 8.34 2.46
N LYS A 15 -10.05 9.10 3.37
CA LYS A 15 -8.97 8.65 4.29
C LYS A 15 -9.31 7.35 5.03
N THR A 16 -10.39 7.38 5.81
CA THR A 16 -10.87 6.24 6.61
C THR A 16 -11.30 5.07 5.74
N SER A 17 -11.91 5.33 4.58
CA SER A 17 -12.25 4.29 3.60
C SER A 17 -11.01 3.53 3.13
N MET A 18 -9.93 4.24 2.77
CA MET A 18 -8.68 3.62 2.34
C MET A 18 -8.04 2.77 3.46
N ARG A 19 -7.98 3.32 4.69
CA ARG A 19 -7.46 2.60 5.85
C ARG A 19 -8.25 1.31 6.09
N SER A 20 -9.57 1.37 6.06
CA SER A 20 -10.45 0.23 6.33
C SER A 20 -10.34 -0.86 5.27
N ILE A 21 -10.19 -0.50 4.00
CA ILE A 21 -10.03 -1.47 2.90
C ILE A 21 -8.71 -2.22 3.05
N ILE A 22 -7.60 -1.51 3.29
CA ILE A 22 -6.27 -2.11 3.32
C ILE A 22 -6.03 -2.89 4.62
N PHE A 23 -6.43 -2.33 5.77
CA PHE A 23 -6.05 -2.85 7.09
C PHE A 23 -7.18 -3.48 7.89
N ALA A 24 -8.45 -3.26 7.52
CA ALA A 24 -9.61 -3.77 8.26
C ALA A 24 -10.51 -4.70 7.43
N ASN A 25 -10.07 -5.14 6.25
CA ASN A 25 -10.79 -6.09 5.41
C ASN A 25 -12.17 -5.60 4.91
N TYR A 26 -12.37 -4.27 4.85
CA TYR A 26 -13.59 -3.72 4.26
C TYR A 26 -13.55 -3.88 2.74
N ILE A 27 -14.72 -4.13 2.15
CA ILE A 27 -14.94 -3.95 0.71
C ILE A 27 -15.40 -2.51 0.44
N ALA A 28 -15.15 -2.01 -0.77
CA ALA A 28 -15.45 -0.63 -1.14
C ALA A 28 -16.88 -0.19 -0.76
N ARG A 29 -17.89 -1.02 -1.05
CA ARG A 29 -19.29 -0.74 -0.72
C ARG A 29 -19.57 -0.59 0.79
N ASP A 30 -18.82 -1.27 1.65
CA ASP A 30 -19.03 -1.21 3.09
C ASP A 30 -18.53 0.12 3.67
N THR A 31 -17.64 0.81 2.95
CA THR A 31 -17.11 2.11 3.36
C THR A 31 -18.15 3.23 3.36
N MET A 32 -19.27 3.06 2.63
CA MET A 32 -20.39 4.01 2.62
C MET A 32 -21.06 4.14 4.00
N ARG A 33 -20.84 3.18 4.90
CA ARG A 33 -21.39 3.17 6.26
C ARG A 33 -20.47 3.85 7.28
N LEU A 34 -19.27 4.25 6.86
CA LEU A 34 -18.32 4.91 7.76
C LEU A 34 -18.81 6.32 8.08
N GLY A 35 -18.84 6.65 9.37
CA GLY A 35 -19.11 8.01 9.83
C GLY A 35 -17.91 8.93 9.65
N VAL A 36 -18.10 10.19 10.00
CA VAL A 36 -17.01 11.16 10.05
C VAL A 36 -16.05 10.84 11.20
N THR A 37 -14.75 10.93 10.94
CA THR A 37 -13.73 10.81 11.99
C THR A 37 -13.76 12.04 12.88
N ILE A 38 -13.94 11.82 14.18
CA ILE A 38 -13.87 12.84 15.21
C ILE A 38 -12.44 12.83 15.75
N ASP A 39 -11.76 13.96 15.67
CA ASP A 39 -10.37 14.10 16.06
C ASP A 39 -9.43 13.07 15.36
N VAL A 40 -8.44 12.51 16.06
CA VAL A 40 -7.48 11.54 15.50
C VAL A 40 -7.84 10.12 15.92
N GLU A 41 -8.09 9.24 14.94
CA GLU A 41 -8.24 7.81 15.19
C GLU A 41 -6.88 7.09 15.04
N HIS A 42 -6.43 6.45 16.12
CA HIS A 42 -5.17 5.71 16.13
C HIS A 42 -5.39 4.25 15.75
N SER A 43 -4.59 3.75 14.82
CA SER A 43 -4.56 2.33 14.43
C SER A 43 -3.14 1.79 14.53
N HIS A 44 -2.97 0.68 15.26
CA HIS A 44 -1.69 -0.03 15.37
C HIS A 44 -1.71 -1.28 14.50
N VAL A 45 -1.11 -1.19 13.32
CA VAL A 45 -1.04 -2.30 12.38
C VAL A 45 0.33 -2.96 12.50
N ARG A 46 0.36 -4.25 12.82
CA ARG A 46 1.58 -5.05 12.70
C ARG A 46 1.75 -5.43 11.23
N PHE A 47 2.92 -5.14 10.68
CA PHE A 47 3.31 -5.43 9.32
C PHE A 47 4.63 -6.19 9.35
N LEU A 48 4.76 -7.28 8.60
CA LEU A 48 5.99 -8.09 8.58
C LEU A 48 6.53 -8.50 9.97
N GLY A 49 5.64 -8.74 10.94
CA GLY A 49 6.00 -9.17 12.30
C GLY A 49 6.51 -8.04 13.19
N ASN A 50 7.70 -7.48 12.91
CA ASN A 50 8.38 -6.53 13.80
C ASN A 50 8.10 -5.05 13.48
N LEU A 51 7.61 -4.72 12.28
CA LEU A 51 7.25 -3.37 11.89
C LEU A 51 5.84 -3.06 12.39
N VAL A 52 5.72 -1.98 13.16
CA VAL A 52 4.42 -1.52 13.66
C VAL A 52 4.14 -0.17 13.02
N LEU A 53 3.14 -0.14 12.14
CA LEU A 53 2.62 1.09 11.56
C LEU A 53 1.65 1.70 12.58
N ASN A 54 2.01 2.86 13.09
CA ASN A 54 1.14 3.67 13.92
C ASN A 54 0.44 4.68 13.02
N LEU A 55 -0.71 4.29 12.48
CA LEU A 55 -1.54 5.10 11.58
C LEU A 55 -2.38 6.08 12.39
N TRP A 56 -2.25 7.37 12.06
CA TRP A 56 -2.99 8.46 12.65
C TRP A 56 -3.95 8.97 11.58
N ASP A 57 -5.20 8.51 11.62
CA ASP A 57 -6.27 8.96 10.72
C ASP A 57 -6.86 10.24 11.28
N CYS A 58 -6.42 11.38 10.75
CA CYS A 58 -6.79 12.70 11.26
C CYS A 58 -8.12 13.17 10.67
N GLY A 59 -9.08 13.52 11.53
CA GLY A 59 -10.34 14.13 11.13
C GLY A 59 -10.12 15.37 10.27
N GLY A 60 -10.75 15.40 9.10
CA GLY A 60 -10.53 16.45 8.10
C GLY A 60 -11.46 17.66 8.23
N GLN A 61 -12.22 17.76 9.33
CA GLN A 61 -13.13 18.88 9.56
C GLN A 61 -12.32 20.12 9.94
N GLU A 62 -12.79 21.30 9.57
CA GLU A 62 -12.00 22.54 9.64
C GLU A 62 -11.52 22.86 11.07
N GLY A 63 -12.39 22.73 12.07
CA GLY A 63 -12.02 22.99 13.46
C GLY A 63 -10.94 22.04 13.99
N PHE A 64 -10.96 20.77 13.57
CA PHE A 64 -9.91 19.80 13.95
C PHE A 64 -8.59 20.12 13.24
N LEU A 65 -8.64 20.40 11.94
CA LEU A 65 -7.44 20.72 11.17
C LEU A 65 -6.75 21.99 11.68
N GLU A 66 -7.51 23.02 12.05
CA GLU A 66 -6.96 24.22 12.67
C GLU A 66 -6.29 23.91 14.01
N SER A 67 -6.93 23.09 14.85
CA SER A 67 -6.35 22.62 16.12
C SER A 67 -5.03 21.86 15.91
N TYR A 68 -4.95 21.01 14.87
CA TYR A 68 -3.72 20.28 14.54
C TYR A 68 -2.58 21.20 14.10
N LEU A 69 -2.87 22.29 13.41
CA LEU A 69 -1.86 23.22 12.90
C LEU A 69 -1.44 24.28 13.91
N THR A 70 -2.25 24.50 14.95
CA THR A 70 -2.05 25.51 16.00
C THR A 70 -1.69 24.84 17.34
N THR A 71 -2.69 24.44 18.11
CA THR A 71 -2.56 23.96 19.49
C THR A 71 -1.82 22.62 19.60
N GLN A 72 -2.08 21.69 18.69
CA GLN A 72 -1.54 20.33 18.74
C GLN A 72 -0.37 20.10 17.76
N ARG A 73 0.18 21.16 17.16
CA ARG A 73 1.18 21.08 16.09
C ARG A 73 2.36 20.19 16.43
N ASP A 74 2.97 20.39 17.59
CA ASP A 74 4.14 19.62 18.00
C ASP A 74 3.80 18.15 18.27
N HIS A 75 2.60 17.88 18.80
CA HIS A 75 2.16 16.52 19.08
C HIS A 75 1.89 15.72 17.80
N ILE A 76 1.21 16.35 16.83
CA ILE A 76 0.83 15.73 15.56
C ILE A 76 2.06 15.57 14.65
N PHE A 77 2.88 16.61 14.48
CA PHE A 77 3.91 16.64 13.43
C PHE A 77 5.31 16.17 13.89
N ARG A 78 5.49 15.80 15.16
CA ARG A 78 6.75 15.23 15.66
C ARG A 78 6.88 13.73 15.39
N ASN A 79 8.12 13.31 15.09
CA ASN A 79 8.52 11.91 14.84
C ASN A 79 7.68 11.24 13.74
N VAL A 80 7.33 12.00 12.70
CA VAL A 80 6.58 11.49 11.55
C VAL A 80 7.56 10.85 10.57
N GLU A 81 7.30 9.61 10.20
CA GLU A 81 8.10 8.89 9.20
C GLU A 81 7.50 9.08 7.81
N VAL A 82 6.17 9.10 7.74
CA VAL A 82 5.42 9.26 6.50
C VAL A 82 4.22 10.18 6.73
N LEU A 83 4.06 11.18 5.86
CA LEU A 83 2.82 11.92 5.67
C LEU A 83 2.14 11.41 4.39
N ILE A 84 0.91 10.95 4.53
CA ILE A 84 0.00 10.65 3.42
C ILE A 84 -1.06 11.74 3.41
N TYR A 85 -1.03 12.61 2.40
CA TYR A 85 -2.04 13.65 2.22
C TYR A 85 -2.99 13.28 1.08
N VAL A 86 -4.29 13.36 1.36
CA VAL A 86 -5.35 12.91 0.45
C VAL A 86 -6.10 14.11 -0.10
N PHE A 87 -6.12 14.23 -1.42
CA PHE A 87 -6.89 15.21 -2.16
C PHE A 87 -8.12 14.53 -2.77
N ASP A 88 -9.28 15.14 -2.60
CA ASP A 88 -10.50 14.73 -3.30
C ASP A 88 -10.54 15.41 -4.67
N ILE A 89 -10.66 14.64 -5.76
CA ILE A 89 -10.69 15.19 -7.11
C ILE A 89 -11.96 16.01 -7.41
N GLU A 90 -13.06 15.74 -6.70
CA GLU A 90 -14.32 16.49 -6.85
C GLU A 90 -14.40 17.70 -5.91
N SER A 91 -13.34 18.01 -5.16
CA SER A 91 -13.34 19.12 -4.23
C SER A 91 -13.67 20.44 -4.93
N ARG A 92 -14.69 21.15 -4.48
CA ARG A 92 -15.00 22.50 -4.98
C ARG A 92 -14.09 23.57 -4.37
N GLU A 93 -13.42 23.26 -3.27
CA GLU A 93 -12.61 24.19 -2.47
C GLU A 93 -11.09 23.99 -2.69
N HIS A 94 -10.68 23.81 -3.94
CA HIS A 94 -9.29 23.54 -4.33
C HIS A 94 -8.25 24.45 -3.68
N GLN A 95 -8.51 25.77 -3.63
CA GLN A 95 -7.57 26.74 -3.05
C GLN A 95 -7.39 26.53 -1.54
N LYS A 96 -8.46 26.18 -0.83
CA LYS A 96 -8.44 25.91 0.60
C LYS A 96 -7.71 24.61 0.90
N ASP A 97 -7.97 23.57 0.11
CA ASP A 97 -7.27 22.28 0.21
C ASP A 97 -5.77 22.44 0.00
N MET A 98 -5.35 23.26 -0.97
CA MET A 98 -3.95 23.54 -1.22
C MET A 98 -3.31 24.37 -0.09
N LYS A 99 -4.02 25.36 0.45
CA LYS A 99 -3.56 26.13 1.62
C LYS A 99 -3.34 25.22 2.83
N ASN A 100 -4.30 24.35 3.11
CA ASN A 100 -4.23 23.36 4.19
C ASN A 100 -3.06 22.39 4.00
N TYR A 101 -2.87 21.90 2.78
CA TYR A 101 -1.75 21.06 2.42
C TYR A 101 -0.41 21.76 2.69
N LYS A 102 -0.26 23.00 2.21
CA LYS A 102 0.96 23.79 2.41
C LYS A 102 1.29 23.99 3.89
N SER A 103 0.30 24.29 4.72
CA SER A 103 0.48 24.38 6.18
C SER A 103 0.96 23.06 6.79
N CYS A 104 0.47 21.91 6.32
CA CYS A 104 0.93 20.60 6.77
C CYS A 104 2.37 20.32 6.33
N ILE A 105 2.73 20.70 5.10
CA ILE A 105 4.10 20.57 4.58
C ILE A 105 5.08 21.42 5.38
N GLU A 106 4.72 22.66 5.70
CA GLU A 106 5.52 23.54 6.55
C GLU A 106 5.70 22.95 7.96
N ALA A 107 4.63 22.39 8.54
CA ALA A 107 4.69 21.75 9.85
C ALA A 107 5.59 20.49 9.85
N ILE A 108 5.52 19.67 8.80
CA ILE A 108 6.42 18.50 8.62
C ILE A 108 7.87 18.95 8.44
N SER A 109 8.13 19.93 7.58
CA SER A 109 9.49 20.42 7.32
C SER A 109 10.17 20.94 8.59
N GLN A 110 9.40 21.55 9.50
CA GLN A 110 9.90 22.05 10.78
C GLN A 110 10.12 20.95 11.83
N ASN A 111 9.22 19.95 11.90
CA ASN A 111 9.17 19.00 13.03
C ASN A 111 9.70 17.59 12.70
N SER A 112 9.73 17.20 11.43
CA SER A 112 10.11 15.86 10.95
C SER A 112 10.77 15.94 9.57
N LYS A 113 12.04 16.38 9.53
CA LYS A 113 12.78 16.66 8.28
C LYS A 113 12.96 15.45 7.35
N ASP A 114 13.07 14.26 7.93
CA ASP A 114 13.29 13.01 7.17
C ASP A 114 11.98 12.33 6.75
N ALA A 115 10.83 12.94 7.04
CA ALA A 115 9.53 12.37 6.72
C ALA A 115 9.34 12.27 5.20
N LYS A 116 8.88 11.10 4.74
CA LYS A 116 8.49 10.89 3.34
C LYS A 116 7.09 11.44 3.13
N VAL A 117 6.89 12.17 2.04
CA VAL A 117 5.58 12.74 1.70
C VAL A 117 4.98 12.00 0.52
N PHE A 118 3.76 11.51 0.69
CA PHE A 118 2.95 10.92 -0.35
C PHE A 118 1.65 11.70 -0.51
N CYS A 119 1.28 11.97 -1.76
CA CYS A 119 0.05 12.68 -2.08
C CYS A 119 -0.86 11.80 -2.93
N LEU A 120 -2.07 11.55 -2.44
CA LEU A 120 -3.05 10.70 -3.13
C LEU A 120 -4.14 11.61 -3.72
N VAL A 121 -4.22 11.67 -5.04
CA VAL A 121 -5.35 12.26 -5.76
C VAL A 121 -6.42 11.18 -5.85
N HIS A 122 -7.39 11.25 -4.94
CA HIS A 122 -8.36 10.20 -4.67
C HIS A 122 -9.70 10.41 -5.39
N LYS A 123 -10.52 9.35 -5.42
CA LYS A 123 -11.81 9.26 -6.14
C LYS A 123 -11.69 9.45 -7.65
N MET A 124 -10.57 8.99 -8.22
CA MET A 124 -10.31 9.12 -9.66
C MET A 124 -11.23 8.28 -10.54
N ASP A 125 -12.02 7.38 -9.94
CA ASP A 125 -13.12 6.67 -10.59
C ASP A 125 -14.21 7.61 -11.12
N LEU A 126 -14.40 8.77 -10.48
CA LEU A 126 -15.40 9.78 -10.87
C LEU A 126 -14.98 10.58 -12.11
N VAL A 127 -13.72 10.46 -12.53
CA VAL A 127 -13.16 11.10 -13.73
C VAL A 127 -13.25 10.12 -14.91
N PRO A 128 -13.72 10.57 -16.10
CA PRO A 128 -13.69 9.78 -17.33
C PRO A 128 -12.28 9.27 -17.65
N GLU A 129 -12.17 8.01 -18.09
CA GLU A 129 -10.89 7.30 -18.25
C GLU A 129 -9.91 8.05 -19.17
N ASP A 130 -10.42 8.63 -20.26
CA ASP A 130 -9.69 9.42 -21.25
C ASP A 130 -9.06 10.70 -20.67
N GLN A 131 -9.59 11.21 -19.56
CA GLN A 131 -9.15 12.46 -18.91
C GLN A 131 -8.32 12.22 -17.64
N ARG A 132 -8.28 10.98 -17.12
CA ARG A 132 -7.60 10.67 -15.85
C ARG A 132 -6.12 11.02 -15.87
N ASP A 133 -5.43 10.74 -16.98
CA ASP A 133 -3.99 10.97 -17.09
C ASP A 133 -3.63 12.46 -17.15
N SER A 134 -4.37 13.25 -17.94
CA SER A 134 -4.12 14.68 -18.11
C SER A 134 -4.40 15.44 -16.80
N LEU A 135 -5.54 15.16 -16.17
CA LEU A 135 -5.95 15.77 -14.91
C LEU A 135 -4.99 15.42 -13.77
N PHE A 136 -4.58 14.15 -13.67
CA PHE A 136 -3.62 13.72 -12.67
C PHE A 136 -2.27 14.43 -12.84
N LYS A 137 -1.73 14.52 -14.06
CA LYS A 137 -0.46 15.21 -14.33
C LYS A 137 -0.52 16.69 -13.95
N GLN A 138 -1.63 17.35 -14.23
CA GLN A 138 -1.85 18.75 -13.84
C GLN A 138 -1.82 18.90 -12.31
N LYS A 139 -2.57 18.07 -11.59
CA LYS A 139 -2.59 18.08 -10.12
C LYS A 139 -1.25 17.70 -9.50
N GLU A 140 -0.56 16.73 -10.08
CA GLU A 140 0.77 16.31 -9.63
C GLU A 140 1.78 17.48 -9.72
N LEU A 141 1.75 18.24 -10.81
CA LEU A 141 2.60 19.42 -10.98
C LEU A 141 2.29 20.50 -9.94
N GLU A 142 1.00 20.81 -9.74
CA GLU A 142 0.53 21.79 -8.76
C GLU A 142 0.97 21.40 -7.33
N ILE A 143 0.80 20.13 -6.96
CA ILE A 143 1.22 19.60 -5.66
C ILE A 143 2.73 19.74 -5.51
N LYS A 144 3.53 19.23 -6.46
CA LYS A 144 5.01 19.26 -6.39
C LYS A 144 5.56 20.68 -6.26
N GLN A 145 4.96 21.66 -6.94
CA GLN A 145 5.35 23.07 -6.82
C GLN A 145 5.10 23.63 -5.42
N ASN A 146 3.96 23.27 -4.80
CA ASN A 146 3.60 23.71 -3.46
C ASN A 146 4.28 22.93 -2.33
N SER A 147 4.96 21.82 -2.63
CA SER A 147 5.68 21.01 -1.65
C SER A 147 7.14 21.41 -1.43
N LEU A 148 7.69 22.30 -2.26
CA LEU A 148 9.11 22.65 -2.21
C LEU A 148 9.52 23.14 -0.81
N PRO A 149 10.67 22.71 -0.27
CA PRO A 149 11.72 21.90 -0.91
C PRO A 149 11.49 20.38 -0.86
N LEU A 150 10.42 19.89 -0.21
CA LEU A 150 10.12 18.46 -0.14
C LEU A 150 9.69 17.94 -1.51
N LYS A 151 10.03 16.68 -1.80
CA LYS A 151 9.68 16.01 -3.07
C LYS A 151 8.63 14.93 -2.80
N PRO A 152 7.33 15.24 -2.95
CA PRO A 152 6.29 14.25 -2.72
C PRO A 152 6.24 13.23 -3.84
N THR A 153 5.84 12.01 -3.51
CA THR A 153 5.43 11.01 -4.50
C THR A 153 3.91 11.04 -4.64
N CYS A 154 3.40 11.27 -5.85
CA CYS A 154 1.98 11.38 -6.11
C CYS A 154 1.40 10.10 -6.71
N PHE A 155 0.19 9.73 -6.31
CA PHE A 155 -0.57 8.64 -6.90
C PHE A 155 -1.99 9.08 -7.19
N ARG A 156 -2.54 8.63 -8.31
CA ARG A 156 -4.00 8.58 -8.50
C ARG A 156 -4.52 7.35 -7.80
N THR A 157 -5.61 7.47 -7.05
CA THR A 157 -6.18 6.35 -6.32
C THR A 157 -7.70 6.31 -6.43
N SER A 158 -8.25 5.10 -6.44
CA SER A 158 -9.66 4.82 -6.24
C SER A 158 -9.82 3.60 -5.34
N ILE A 159 -10.89 3.56 -4.54
CA ILE A 159 -11.26 2.37 -3.78
C ILE A 159 -11.87 1.25 -4.65
N TRP A 160 -12.16 1.56 -5.91
CA TRP A 160 -12.85 0.66 -6.85
C TRP A 160 -11.90 -0.12 -7.76
N ASP A 161 -10.60 0.20 -7.74
CA ASP A 161 -9.61 -0.42 -8.61
C ASP A 161 -8.29 -0.71 -7.86
N GLU A 162 -7.31 -1.27 -8.58
CA GLU A 162 -6.02 -1.69 -8.03
C GLU A 162 -5.10 -0.53 -7.64
N THR A 163 -5.41 0.71 -8.03
CA THR A 163 -4.52 1.85 -7.84
C THR A 163 -4.30 2.18 -6.37
N LEU A 164 -5.27 1.86 -5.51
CA LEU A 164 -5.12 1.97 -4.06
C LEU A 164 -4.03 1.04 -3.52
N TYR A 165 -4.02 -0.22 -3.97
CA TYR A 165 -3.00 -1.20 -3.59
C TYR A 165 -1.61 -0.77 -4.07
N LYS A 166 -1.52 -0.13 -5.24
CA LYS A 166 -0.26 0.42 -5.77
C LYS A 166 0.31 1.49 -4.86
N ALA A 167 -0.51 2.47 -4.49
CA ALA A 167 -0.11 3.55 -3.62
C ALA A 167 0.34 3.03 -2.24
N TRP A 168 -0.47 2.19 -1.61
CA TRP A 168 -0.14 1.64 -0.28
C TRP A 168 1.05 0.69 -0.31
N SER A 169 1.22 -0.12 -1.36
CA SER A 169 2.42 -0.97 -1.49
C SER A 169 3.67 -0.11 -1.57
N SER A 170 3.67 0.98 -2.37
CA SER A 170 4.81 1.91 -2.43
C SER A 170 5.06 2.64 -1.12
N ILE A 171 4.02 3.06 -0.41
CA ILE A 171 4.13 3.74 0.88
C ILE A 171 4.76 2.81 1.90
N VAL A 172 4.23 1.59 2.04
CA VAL A 172 4.72 0.63 3.03
C VAL A 172 6.11 0.12 2.64
N TYR A 173 6.39 -0.13 1.36
CA TYR A 173 7.72 -0.46 0.86
C TYR A 173 8.78 0.55 1.34
N SER A 174 8.44 1.84 1.36
CA SER A 174 9.34 2.88 1.83
C SER A 174 9.68 2.80 3.34
N LEU A 175 8.89 2.05 4.12
CA LEU A 175 9.05 1.86 5.56
C LEU A 175 9.76 0.56 5.94
N ILE A 176 9.91 -0.37 4.99
CA ILE A 176 10.49 -1.70 5.24
C ILE A 176 12.02 -1.56 5.38
N PRO A 177 12.61 -1.94 6.54
CA PRO A 177 14.05 -1.97 6.68
C PRO A 177 14.67 -3.07 5.81
N ASN A 178 15.92 -2.89 5.37
CA ASN A 178 16.71 -3.93 4.69
C ASN A 178 16.08 -4.52 3.41
N VAL A 179 15.19 -3.78 2.73
CA VAL A 179 14.47 -4.28 1.53
C VAL A 179 15.40 -4.80 0.42
N ARG A 180 16.62 -4.24 0.30
CA ARG A 180 17.64 -4.69 -0.65
C ARG A 180 18.13 -6.11 -0.41
N VAL A 181 18.24 -6.52 0.86
CA VAL A 181 18.64 -7.90 1.21
C VAL A 181 17.53 -8.87 0.84
N LEU A 182 16.28 -8.48 1.08
CA LEU A 182 15.11 -9.26 0.70
C LEU A 182 15.02 -9.42 -0.82
N GLU A 183 15.21 -8.35 -1.58
CA GLU A 183 15.25 -8.37 -3.06
C GLU A 183 16.35 -9.29 -3.58
N HIS A 184 17.56 -9.21 -3.02
CA HIS A 184 18.68 -10.06 -3.42
C HIS A 184 18.39 -11.54 -3.18
N ASN A 185 17.85 -11.89 -2.00
CA ASN A 185 17.50 -13.27 -1.68
C ASN A 185 16.34 -13.77 -2.55
N LEU A 186 15.37 -12.92 -2.86
CA LEU A 186 14.25 -13.27 -3.74
C LEU A 186 14.71 -13.49 -5.19
N ASP A 187 15.64 -12.68 -5.69
CA ASP A 187 16.28 -12.87 -7.00
C ASP A 187 17.07 -14.19 -7.05
N LYS A 188 17.84 -14.50 -6.00
CA LYS A 188 18.53 -15.78 -5.88
C LYS A 188 17.55 -16.96 -5.89
N PHE A 189 16.46 -16.87 -5.14
CA PHE A 189 15.41 -17.89 -5.11
C PHE A 189 14.74 -18.05 -6.49
N CYS A 190 14.40 -16.95 -7.14
CA CYS A 190 13.82 -16.94 -8.49
C CYS A 190 14.73 -17.66 -9.51
N LYS A 191 16.05 -17.45 -9.42
CA LYS A 191 17.05 -18.15 -10.26
C LYS A 191 17.14 -19.65 -9.95
N ILE A 192 17.17 -20.05 -8.67
CA ILE A 192 17.26 -21.46 -8.27
C ILE A 192 16.02 -22.25 -8.71
N CYS A 193 14.84 -21.65 -8.59
CA CYS A 193 13.59 -22.27 -9.04
C CYS A 193 13.41 -22.24 -10.56
N GLU A 194 14.30 -21.56 -11.29
CA GLU A 194 14.13 -21.22 -12.71
C GLU A 194 12.79 -20.55 -13.02
N ALA A 195 12.24 -19.83 -12.05
CA ALA A 195 10.96 -19.15 -12.18
C ALA A 195 11.03 -17.97 -13.16
N ASP A 196 9.89 -17.67 -13.78
CA ASP A 196 9.74 -16.47 -14.59
C ASP A 196 9.59 -15.24 -13.70
N GLU A 197 8.84 -15.40 -12.62
CA GLU A 197 8.54 -14.33 -11.68
C GLU A 197 8.25 -14.90 -10.29
N VAL A 198 8.77 -14.22 -9.27
CA VAL A 198 8.48 -14.49 -7.86
C VAL A 198 8.05 -13.19 -7.19
N VAL A 199 6.97 -13.23 -6.44
CA VAL A 199 6.42 -12.07 -5.74
C VAL A 199 6.16 -12.43 -4.28
N LEU A 200 6.53 -11.52 -3.38
CA LEU A 200 6.32 -11.66 -1.95
C LEU A 200 5.24 -10.67 -1.49
N PHE A 201 4.24 -11.17 -0.76
CA PHE A 201 3.12 -10.39 -0.26
C PHE A 201 3.06 -10.45 1.27
N GLU A 202 2.64 -9.37 1.90
CA GLU A 202 2.36 -9.37 3.34
C GLU A 202 1.06 -10.14 3.62
N LYS A 203 1.06 -10.97 4.66
CA LYS A 203 0.01 -11.97 4.89
C LYS A 203 -1.37 -11.38 5.15
N ALA A 204 -1.47 -10.33 5.96
CA ALA A 204 -2.76 -9.77 6.37
C ALA A 204 -3.37 -8.88 5.28
N THR A 205 -2.58 -8.01 4.68
CA THR A 205 -3.01 -6.99 3.72
C THR A 205 -2.90 -7.43 2.26
N PHE A 206 -2.06 -8.42 1.99
CA PHE A 206 -1.67 -8.85 0.64
C PHE A 206 -1.02 -7.72 -0.18
N LEU A 207 -0.45 -6.71 0.48
CA LEU A 207 0.40 -5.71 -0.17
C LEU A 207 1.69 -6.34 -0.67
N VAL A 208 2.18 -5.86 -1.82
CA VAL A 208 3.43 -6.33 -2.41
C VAL A 208 4.60 -5.79 -1.61
N ILE A 209 5.49 -6.69 -1.18
CA ILE A 209 6.69 -6.34 -0.42
C ILE A 209 7.89 -6.26 -1.35
N SER A 210 8.07 -7.27 -2.20
CA SER A 210 9.22 -7.41 -3.07
C SER A 210 8.87 -8.37 -4.21
N HIS A 211 9.60 -8.27 -5.32
CA HIS A 211 9.43 -9.17 -6.45
C HIS A 211 10.77 -9.35 -7.18
N SER A 212 10.87 -10.45 -7.92
CA SER A 212 11.95 -10.74 -8.86
C SER A 212 11.34 -11.30 -10.13
N ALA A 213 11.71 -10.73 -11.27
CA ALA A 213 11.22 -11.19 -12.58
C ALA A 213 12.41 -11.43 -13.52
N ARG A 214 12.43 -12.62 -14.14
CA ARG A 214 13.38 -13.00 -15.19
C ARG A 214 12.82 -12.77 -16.59
N LYS A 215 11.49 -12.68 -16.72
CA LYS A 215 10.80 -12.32 -17.97
C LYS A 215 10.13 -10.95 -17.84
N GLN A 216 10.11 -10.19 -18.94
CA GLN A 216 9.31 -8.97 -19.00
C GLN A 216 7.84 -9.33 -19.22
N HIS A 217 6.97 -8.73 -18.42
CA HIS A 217 5.52 -8.85 -18.53
C HIS A 217 4.94 -7.55 -19.08
N LYS A 218 3.94 -7.68 -19.98
CA LYS A 218 3.27 -6.52 -20.60
C LYS A 218 2.52 -5.65 -19.58
N ASP A 219 1.87 -6.29 -18.60
CA ASP A 219 1.08 -5.59 -17.59
C ASP A 219 1.97 -5.21 -16.39
N VAL A 220 2.25 -3.91 -16.27
CA VAL A 220 3.04 -3.33 -15.18
C VAL A 220 2.24 -3.19 -13.87
N HIS A 221 0.93 -3.36 -13.89
CA HIS A 221 0.04 -3.26 -12.72
C HIS A 221 -0.48 -4.63 -12.25
N ARG A 222 0.12 -5.71 -12.76
CA ARG A 222 -0.29 -7.08 -12.44
C ARG A 222 -0.22 -7.40 -10.95
N PHE A 223 0.75 -6.85 -10.22
CA PHE A 223 0.93 -7.18 -8.81
C PHE A 223 -0.25 -6.70 -7.97
N GLU A 224 -0.71 -5.48 -8.22
CA GLU A 224 -1.81 -4.86 -7.50
C GLU A 224 -3.16 -5.44 -7.89
N LYS A 225 -3.31 -5.84 -9.17
CA LYS A 225 -4.46 -6.62 -9.62
C LYS A 225 -4.52 -7.96 -8.90
N ILE A 226 -3.40 -8.67 -8.80
CA ILE A 226 -3.31 -9.94 -8.06
C ILE A 226 -3.63 -9.73 -6.58
N SER A 227 -3.10 -8.67 -5.96
CA SER A 227 -3.45 -8.31 -4.58
C SER A 227 -4.94 -8.11 -4.38
N THR A 228 -5.58 -7.39 -5.29
CA THR A 228 -7.03 -7.17 -5.25
C THR A 228 -7.81 -8.48 -5.41
N ILE A 229 -7.46 -9.32 -6.40
CA ILE A 229 -8.12 -10.60 -6.68
C ILE A 229 -8.00 -11.54 -5.47
N ILE A 230 -6.79 -11.73 -4.95
CA ILE A 230 -6.55 -12.65 -3.83
C ILE A 230 -7.20 -12.12 -2.55
N LYS A 231 -7.20 -10.81 -2.32
CA LYS A 231 -7.90 -10.23 -1.18
C LYS A 231 -9.40 -10.49 -1.25
N GLN A 232 -10.03 -10.27 -2.41
CA GLN A 232 -11.45 -10.58 -2.60
C GLN A 232 -11.75 -12.07 -2.38
N PHE A 233 -10.84 -12.94 -2.82
CA PHE A 233 -10.93 -14.37 -2.55
C PHE A 233 -10.85 -14.68 -1.05
N PHE A 234 -9.91 -14.09 -0.30
CA PHE A 234 -9.79 -14.27 1.15
C PHE A 234 -11.06 -13.85 1.90
N LEU A 235 -11.66 -12.73 1.50
CA LEU A 235 -12.92 -12.26 2.06
C LEU A 235 -14.07 -13.23 1.77
N SER A 236 -14.01 -13.93 0.65
CA SER A 236 -14.99 -14.95 0.28
C SER A 236 -14.79 -16.24 1.10
N CYS A 237 -13.55 -16.71 1.26
CA CYS A 237 -13.21 -17.84 2.14
C CYS A 237 -13.62 -17.58 3.60
N SER A 238 -13.38 -16.35 4.09
CA SER A 238 -13.71 -15.97 5.48
C SER A 238 -15.22 -16.07 5.76
N LYS A 239 -16.07 -15.77 4.77
CA LYS A 239 -17.53 -15.94 4.90
C LYS A 239 -17.94 -17.41 5.00
N SER A 240 -17.13 -18.31 4.43
CA SER A 240 -17.27 -19.76 4.55
C SER A 240 -16.58 -20.33 5.80
N GLN A 241 -16.11 -19.48 6.73
CA GLN A 241 -15.37 -19.88 7.93
C GLN A 241 -14.11 -20.71 7.66
N ALA A 242 -13.52 -20.55 6.47
CA ALA A 242 -12.28 -21.21 6.07
C ALA A 242 -11.17 -20.18 5.82
N ASN A 243 -9.93 -20.57 6.10
CA ASN A 243 -8.77 -19.74 5.81
C ASN A 243 -8.11 -20.22 4.52
N PHE A 244 -7.72 -19.26 3.68
CA PHE A 244 -6.87 -19.55 2.54
C PHE A 244 -5.51 -20.06 3.01
N GLN A 245 -5.00 -21.12 2.35
CA GLN A 245 -3.68 -21.67 2.63
C GLN A 245 -2.78 -21.61 1.39
N ALA A 246 -3.23 -22.20 0.28
CA ALA A 246 -2.49 -22.22 -0.97
C ALA A 246 -3.43 -22.28 -2.18
N MET A 247 -2.89 -21.94 -3.35
CA MET A 247 -3.57 -22.03 -4.65
C MET A 247 -2.55 -22.40 -5.73
N GLU A 248 -2.90 -23.37 -6.56
CA GLU A 248 -2.20 -23.66 -7.81
C GLU A 248 -3.14 -23.38 -8.98
N VAL A 249 -2.70 -22.58 -9.95
CA VAL A 249 -3.43 -22.28 -11.18
C VAL A 249 -2.55 -22.68 -12.35
N ARG A 250 -3.04 -23.53 -13.24
CA ARG A 250 -2.29 -24.04 -14.39
C ARG A 250 -3.08 -23.89 -15.67
N ASN A 251 -2.40 -23.50 -16.74
CA ASN A 251 -2.90 -23.57 -18.12
C ASN A 251 -1.80 -24.06 -19.07
N SER A 252 -2.05 -24.00 -20.37
CA SER A 252 -1.08 -24.42 -21.40
C SER A 252 0.20 -23.58 -21.46
N ASN A 253 0.19 -22.38 -20.88
CA ASN A 253 1.24 -21.38 -21.03
C ASN A 253 2.05 -21.17 -19.74
N PHE A 254 1.43 -21.35 -18.56
CA PHE A 254 2.08 -21.18 -17.27
C PHE A 254 1.39 -21.94 -16.14
N ALA A 255 2.13 -22.12 -15.05
CA ALA A 255 1.66 -22.50 -13.74
C ALA A 255 1.99 -21.39 -12.72
N ALA A 256 1.04 -21.05 -11.87
CA ALA A 256 1.19 -20.10 -10.78
C ALA A 256 0.89 -20.79 -9.44
N PHE A 257 1.79 -20.62 -8.50
CA PHE A 257 1.68 -21.15 -7.14
C PHE A 257 1.61 -19.99 -6.17
N ILE A 258 0.57 -19.92 -5.35
CA ILE A 258 0.45 -18.98 -4.23
C ILE A 258 0.40 -19.80 -2.95
N ASP A 259 1.34 -19.58 -2.03
CA ASP A 259 1.43 -20.37 -0.80
C ASP A 259 1.87 -19.53 0.40
N ALA A 260 1.46 -19.94 1.58
CA ALA A 260 1.85 -19.36 2.86
C ALA A 260 3.35 -19.57 3.10
N PHE A 261 4.13 -18.51 2.90
CA PHE A 261 5.58 -18.61 2.86
C PHE A 261 6.23 -18.47 4.23
N THR A 262 6.04 -17.36 4.93
CA THR A 262 6.55 -17.18 6.30
C THR A 262 5.39 -17.01 7.28
N SER A 263 5.68 -16.79 8.57
CA SER A 263 4.64 -16.40 9.53
C SER A 263 3.86 -15.16 9.08
N ASN A 264 4.50 -14.24 8.34
CA ASN A 264 3.97 -12.93 7.97
C ASN A 264 3.85 -12.69 6.46
N THR A 265 4.13 -13.67 5.60
CA THR A 265 4.08 -13.48 4.13
C THR A 265 3.48 -14.64 3.36
N TYR A 266 2.92 -14.30 2.20
CA TYR A 266 2.66 -15.23 1.09
C TYR A 266 3.74 -15.07 0.02
N ILE A 267 3.99 -16.14 -0.73
CA ILE A 267 4.82 -16.10 -1.94
C ILE A 267 3.96 -16.51 -3.13
N MET A 268 4.18 -15.86 -4.27
CA MET A 268 3.70 -16.29 -5.56
C MET A 268 4.88 -16.64 -6.46
N VAL A 269 4.83 -17.79 -7.13
CA VAL A 269 5.84 -18.25 -8.09
C VAL A 269 5.15 -18.54 -9.42
N ILE A 270 5.66 -17.94 -10.50
CA ILE A 270 5.18 -18.13 -11.86
C ILE A 270 6.22 -18.91 -12.67
N MET A 271 5.77 -19.99 -13.32
CA MET A 271 6.58 -20.89 -14.13
C MET A 271 5.92 -21.04 -15.51
N SER A 272 6.66 -20.86 -16.61
CA SER A 272 6.17 -21.24 -17.95
C SER A 272 6.90 -22.41 -18.58
N ASP A 273 7.96 -22.92 -17.94
CA ASP A 273 8.62 -24.14 -18.39
C ASP A 273 7.77 -25.36 -18.04
N PRO A 274 7.23 -26.10 -19.03
CA PRO A 274 6.38 -27.26 -18.78
C PRO A 274 7.17 -28.49 -18.29
N THR A 275 8.50 -28.48 -18.40
CA THR A 275 9.35 -29.60 -17.95
C THR A 275 9.55 -29.62 -16.43
N ILE A 276 9.24 -28.51 -15.75
CA ILE A 276 9.36 -28.39 -14.31
C ILE A 276 8.06 -28.87 -13.64
N GLU A 277 8.15 -29.99 -12.94
CA GLU A 277 7.05 -30.58 -12.18
C GLU A 277 6.61 -29.69 -11.00
N SER A 278 5.30 -29.63 -10.71
CA SER A 278 4.75 -28.85 -9.59
C SER A 278 5.42 -29.21 -8.26
N SER A 279 5.70 -30.50 -8.04
CA SER A 279 6.33 -30.99 -6.82
C SER A 279 7.72 -30.40 -6.57
N ALA A 280 8.51 -30.15 -7.64
CA ALA A 280 9.83 -29.55 -7.51
C ALA A 280 9.71 -28.09 -7.03
N THR A 281 8.80 -27.33 -7.62
CA THR A 281 8.53 -25.94 -7.23
C THR A 281 8.02 -25.83 -5.79
N LEU A 282 7.06 -26.68 -5.40
CA LEU A 282 6.51 -26.71 -4.04
C LEU A 282 7.58 -27.09 -3.00
N LEU A 283 8.44 -28.08 -3.31
CA LEU A 283 9.57 -28.45 -2.45
C LEU A 283 10.55 -27.28 -2.27
N ASN A 284 10.88 -26.57 -3.35
CA ASN A 284 11.74 -25.39 -3.29
C ASN A 284 11.15 -24.29 -2.41
N ILE A 285 9.85 -24.00 -2.55
CA ILE A 285 9.13 -23.06 -1.68
C ILE A 285 9.23 -23.49 -0.22
N GLN A 286 8.97 -24.76 0.07
CA GLN A 286 9.01 -25.30 1.43
C GLN A 286 10.40 -25.20 2.07
N VAL A 287 11.47 -25.51 1.32
CA VAL A 287 12.85 -25.42 1.82
C VAL A 287 13.26 -23.97 2.07
N ALA A 288 12.90 -23.05 1.16
CA ALA A 288 13.25 -21.64 1.26
C ALA A 288 12.57 -20.92 2.44
N LYS A 289 11.41 -21.40 2.89
CA LYS A 289 10.67 -20.85 4.04
C LYS A 289 11.54 -20.55 5.25
N SER A 290 12.33 -21.54 5.69
CA SER A 290 13.20 -21.42 6.87
C SER A 290 14.32 -20.38 6.71
N HIS A 291 14.75 -20.13 5.48
CA HIS A 291 15.75 -19.12 5.15
C HIS A 291 15.14 -17.72 5.23
N PHE A 292 13.98 -17.50 4.62
CA PHE A 292 13.33 -16.18 4.58
C PHE A 292 12.73 -15.77 5.93
N GLU A 293 12.28 -16.71 6.76
CA GLU A 293 11.77 -16.42 8.11
C GLU A 293 12.80 -15.63 8.95
N LYS A 294 14.10 -15.90 8.77
CA LYS A 294 15.19 -15.22 9.50
C LYS A 294 15.35 -13.75 9.10
N PHE A 295 15.04 -13.39 7.86
CA PHE A 295 15.22 -12.02 7.34
C PHE A 295 13.98 -11.15 7.54
N ILE A 296 12.80 -11.76 7.61
CA ILE A 296 11.53 -11.04 7.74
C ILE A 296 11.22 -10.72 9.21
N GLN A 297 11.74 -11.49 10.17
CA GLN A 297 11.55 -11.23 11.60
C GLN A 297 12.52 -10.19 12.21
N GLN A 298 13.59 -9.81 11.50
CA GLN A 298 14.66 -8.91 12.00
C GLN A 298 14.36 -7.43 11.75
#